data_AF-A0A9W6YJT7-F1
#
_entry.id   AF-A0A9W6YJT7-F1
#
_cell.length_a   1.000
_cell.length_b   1.000
_cell.length_c   1.000
_cell.angle_alpha   90.00
_cell.angle_beta   90.00
_cell.angle_gamma   90.00
#
_symmetry.space_group_name_H-M   'P 1'
#
loop_
_entity.id
_entity.type
_entity.pdbx_description
1 polymer ?
#
loop_
_entity_poly.entity_id
_entity_poly.type
_entity_poly.pdbx_seq_one_letter_code
_entity_poly.pdbx_strand_id
1 'polypeptide(L)'
;MDSEIQPHEDNETRVLVPRPKGRNKYGIDYTEIFAPVVRLEILRLLLASAAAMDWEVEQMGVKTAFLNGYLDEEIYMEQPVGYVQRGKEDHVCVLRKSLYGLKQASRVWYYTFYEVMIAEIFTRLVKDHCVFIKTRGNDICIISVYVDDLLVIGTKTFVAEIKEMLKRRFQMTDLGGVSYLLGWHIERRRSERIIFVYQETYATKVLDRFGLDQCRPVRSPEETSQKLSESDCPTTDAEKQEMEKFPYREVVGSFMYLMLGTRPDLANFVRQVSRYLHNPGPHHWNYVVRGLKYLNGTRDYGITLDARDVTNATLAHALSAYSDTDYANNVDTRRSVSGYVTYLFGSSPISWWSSLQKLVTLSTTEAAYVALASTVQEVLYLKQVMLELGYD
;
A
#
# COMPACT_ATOMS: atom_id res chain seq x y z
N MET A 1 -21.65 0.47 -12.49
CA MET A 1 -21.80 0.18 -13.93
C MET A 1 -22.88 1.04 -14.55
N ASP A 2 -24.14 1.01 -14.08
CA ASP A 2 -25.27 1.68 -14.77
C ASP A 2 -25.17 3.21 -14.87
N SER A 3 -24.46 3.88 -13.96
CA SER A 3 -24.25 5.34 -13.98
C SER A 3 -23.18 5.82 -14.98
N GLU A 4 -22.30 4.93 -15.46
CA GLU A 4 -21.24 5.26 -16.44
C GLU A 4 -21.65 4.94 -17.87
N ILE A 5 -22.79 4.27 -18.05
CA ILE A 5 -23.24 3.84 -19.38
C ILE A 5 -23.93 4.99 -20.14
N GLN A 6 -24.49 5.98 -19.43
CA GLN A 6 -25.19 7.11 -20.04
C GLN A 6 -24.35 8.08 -20.87
N PRO A 7 -23.07 8.40 -20.57
CA PRO A 7 -22.37 9.46 -21.31
C PRO A 7 -21.56 8.96 -22.53
N HIS A 8 -21.53 7.66 -22.84
CA HIS A 8 -20.45 7.08 -23.67
C HIS A 8 -20.88 6.45 -25.00
N GLU A 9 -22.10 6.71 -25.50
CA GLU A 9 -22.43 6.35 -26.89
C GLU A 9 -21.52 7.07 -27.91
N ASP A 10 -21.00 8.25 -27.56
CA ASP A 10 -20.11 9.06 -28.43
C ASP A 10 -18.63 8.66 -28.39
N ASN A 11 -18.20 7.67 -27.59
CA ASN A 11 -16.77 7.47 -27.27
C ASN A 11 -16.16 6.12 -27.71
N GLU A 12 -16.84 5.40 -28.61
CA GLU A 12 -16.46 4.08 -29.16
C GLU A 12 -16.17 2.98 -28.12
N THR A 13 -16.63 3.13 -26.89
CA THR A 13 -16.31 2.23 -25.76
C THR A 13 -16.80 0.79 -25.98
N ARG A 14 -17.89 0.60 -26.73
CA ARG A 14 -18.51 -0.71 -26.98
C ARG A 14 -19.19 -0.78 -28.36
N VAL A 15 -19.32 -1.99 -28.88
CA VAL A 15 -20.08 -2.28 -30.12
C VAL A 15 -21.07 -3.41 -29.87
N LEU A 16 -22.30 -3.27 -30.40
CA LEU A 16 -23.31 -4.31 -30.28
C LEU A 16 -23.14 -5.36 -31.38
N VAL A 17 -22.99 -6.63 -31.01
CA VAL A 17 -22.80 -7.75 -31.95
C VAL A 17 -23.76 -8.90 -31.66
N PRO A 18 -24.09 -9.74 -32.66
CA PRO A 18 -24.83 -10.97 -32.44
C PRO A 18 -24.08 -11.87 -31.45
N ARG A 19 -24.81 -12.49 -30.51
CA ARG A 19 -24.21 -13.38 -29.51
C ARG A 19 -23.47 -14.53 -30.21
N PRO A 20 -22.15 -14.71 -29.98
CA PRO A 20 -21.39 -15.78 -30.61
C PRO A 20 -21.97 -17.16 -30.29
N LYS A 21 -21.97 -18.08 -31.27
CA LYS A 21 -22.34 -19.49 -31.04
C LYS A 21 -21.17 -20.23 -30.42
N GLY A 22 -20.99 -20.02 -29.12
CA GLY A 22 -19.99 -20.70 -28.29
C GLY A 22 -20.08 -20.16 -26.87
N ARG A 23 -20.34 -21.03 -25.88
CA ARG A 23 -20.20 -20.64 -24.48
C ARG A 23 -18.71 -20.57 -24.18
N ASN A 24 -18.10 -19.41 -24.33
CA ASN A 24 -16.88 -19.12 -23.58
C ASN A 24 -17.29 -19.11 -22.11
N LYS A 25 -16.90 -20.15 -21.38
CA LYS A 25 -17.11 -20.23 -19.93
C LYS A 25 -16.26 -19.14 -19.29
N TYR A 26 -16.85 -18.42 -18.34
CA TYR A 26 -16.12 -17.69 -17.31
C TYR A 26 -14.99 -18.57 -16.77
N GLY A 27 -13.73 -18.13 -16.84
CA GLY A 27 -12.59 -18.85 -16.25
C GLY A 27 -11.51 -19.45 -17.17
N ILE A 28 -11.49 -19.25 -18.50
CA ILE A 28 -10.60 -20.04 -19.39
C ILE A 28 -9.41 -19.28 -20.04
N ASP A 29 -9.51 -17.99 -20.37
CA ASP A 29 -8.33 -17.18 -20.77
C ASP A 29 -8.00 -16.17 -19.65
N TYR A 30 -7.17 -16.61 -18.69
CA TYR A 30 -6.85 -15.86 -17.46
C TYR A 30 -5.37 -15.97 -17.14
N THR A 31 -4.51 -15.33 -17.93
CA THR A 31 -3.07 -15.49 -17.73
C THR A 31 -2.40 -14.33 -16.99
N GLU A 32 -2.84 -13.07 -17.10
CA GLU A 32 -2.27 -11.95 -16.31
C GLU A 32 -3.28 -10.85 -15.92
N ILE A 33 -3.74 -10.83 -14.66
CA ILE A 33 -4.82 -9.95 -14.18
C ILE A 33 -4.37 -8.85 -13.19
N PHE A 34 -3.09 -8.75 -12.87
CA PHE A 34 -2.63 -7.85 -11.79
C PHE A 34 -2.00 -6.57 -12.35
N ALA A 35 -2.44 -5.42 -11.83
CA ALA A 35 -1.73 -4.16 -11.98
C ALA A 35 -0.66 -4.05 -10.88
N PRO A 36 0.52 -3.52 -11.20
CA PRO A 36 1.50 -3.21 -10.17
C PRO A 36 0.95 -2.10 -9.26
N VAL A 37 1.35 -2.12 -8.00
CA VAL A 37 1.01 -1.11 -7.00
C VAL A 37 2.31 -0.66 -6.35
N VAL A 38 2.49 0.65 -6.21
CA VAL A 38 3.68 1.21 -5.56
C VAL A 38 3.81 0.69 -4.13
N ARG A 39 5.03 0.31 -3.73
CA ARG A 39 5.30 -0.12 -2.37
C ARG A 39 5.24 1.06 -1.39
N LEU A 40 4.70 0.85 -0.19
CA LEU A 40 4.46 1.92 0.79
C LEU A 40 5.77 2.56 1.28
N GLU A 41 6.85 1.80 1.35
CA GLU A 41 8.21 2.24 1.68
C GLU A 41 8.77 3.19 0.62
N ILE A 42 8.37 3.03 -0.65
CA ILE A 42 8.76 3.95 -1.72
C ILE A 42 8.00 5.26 -1.58
N LEU A 43 6.70 5.22 -1.26
CA LEU A 43 5.95 6.45 -0.95
C LEU A 43 6.56 7.21 0.23
N ARG A 44 6.90 6.51 1.32
CA ARG A 44 7.59 7.12 2.48
C ARG A 44 8.96 7.68 2.11
N LEU A 45 9.74 6.96 1.30
CA LEU A 45 11.02 7.43 0.77
C LEU A 45 10.84 8.71 -0.03
N LEU A 46 9.90 8.74 -0.99
CA LEU A 46 9.64 9.90 -1.83
C LEU A 46 9.15 11.12 -1.02
N LEU A 47 8.30 10.91 -0.02
CA LEU A 47 7.87 11.97 0.90
C LEU A 47 9.05 12.49 1.73
N ALA A 48 9.90 11.61 2.26
CA ALA A 48 11.09 12.01 3.02
C ALA A 48 12.08 12.78 2.12
N SER A 49 12.29 12.33 0.88
CA SER A 49 13.06 13.05 -0.13
C SER A 49 12.49 14.44 -0.41
N ALA A 50 11.16 14.56 -0.52
CA ALA A 50 10.53 15.86 -0.74
C ALA A 50 10.68 16.81 0.46
N ALA A 51 10.65 16.29 1.68
CA ALA A 51 10.96 17.07 2.89
C ALA A 51 12.39 17.61 2.86
N ALA A 52 13.36 16.74 2.53
CA ALA A 52 14.78 17.10 2.46
C ALA A 52 15.09 18.10 1.34
N MET A 53 14.55 17.90 0.15
CA MET A 53 14.86 18.71 -1.04
C MET A 53 13.91 19.90 -1.26
N ASP A 54 12.93 20.08 -0.38
CA ASP A 54 11.82 21.05 -0.50
C ASP A 54 10.98 20.90 -1.77
N TRP A 55 10.89 19.69 -2.31
CA TRP A 55 10.09 19.46 -3.50
C TRP A 55 8.61 19.68 -3.23
N GLU A 56 7.87 20.11 -4.25
CA GLU A 56 6.41 20.08 -4.19
C GLU A 56 5.94 18.63 -4.13
N VAL A 57 4.82 18.40 -3.44
CA VAL A 57 4.18 17.09 -3.33
C VAL A 57 2.71 17.31 -3.65
N GLU A 58 2.35 17.06 -4.90
CA GLU A 58 1.05 17.36 -5.47
C GLU A 58 0.33 16.06 -5.82
N GLN A 59 -0.99 16.04 -5.69
CA GLN A 59 -1.82 14.90 -6.03
C GLN A 59 -2.69 15.21 -7.24
N MET A 60 -2.81 14.24 -8.14
CA MET A 60 -3.75 14.30 -9.25
C MET A 60 -4.59 13.02 -9.29
N GLY A 61 -5.90 13.16 -9.46
CA GLY A 61 -6.83 12.04 -9.59
C GLY A 61 -7.29 11.87 -11.04
N VAL A 62 -7.35 10.64 -11.53
CA VAL A 62 -7.84 10.34 -12.88
C VAL A 62 -9.33 10.01 -12.80
N LYS A 63 -10.21 10.81 -13.43
CA LYS A 63 -11.67 10.61 -13.30
C LYS A 63 -12.18 9.30 -13.91
N THR A 64 -11.50 8.81 -14.94
CA THR A 64 -11.92 7.65 -15.74
C THR A 64 -10.74 6.75 -16.06
N ALA A 65 -9.91 6.43 -15.06
CA ALA A 65 -8.65 5.68 -15.23
C ALA A 65 -8.83 4.45 -16.14
N PHE A 66 -9.88 3.67 -15.88
CA PHE A 66 -10.13 2.42 -16.58
C PHE A 66 -10.75 2.59 -17.97
N LEU A 67 -11.29 3.76 -18.33
CA LEU A 67 -11.86 4.03 -19.66
C LEU A 67 -10.81 4.54 -20.66
N ASN A 68 -9.59 4.82 -20.21
CA ASN A 68 -8.56 5.42 -21.06
C ASN A 68 -7.81 4.40 -21.93
N GLY A 69 -7.84 3.11 -21.58
CA GLY A 69 -7.11 2.08 -22.30
C GLY A 69 -7.99 1.14 -23.11
N TYR A 70 -7.47 0.71 -24.25
CA TYR A 70 -8.09 -0.30 -25.11
C TYR A 70 -7.88 -1.70 -24.56
N LEU A 71 -8.84 -2.58 -24.77
CA LEU A 71 -8.73 -3.99 -24.43
C LEU A 71 -8.08 -4.73 -25.60
N ASP A 72 -6.99 -5.46 -25.33
CA ASP A 72 -6.40 -6.39 -26.29
C ASP A 72 -7.25 -7.67 -26.46
N GLU A 73 -8.00 -8.01 -25.41
CA GLU A 73 -8.87 -9.19 -25.36
C GLU A 73 -10.30 -8.84 -25.78
N GLU A 74 -10.94 -9.75 -26.52
CA GLU A 74 -12.34 -9.59 -26.91
C GLU A 74 -13.28 -9.98 -25.76
N ILE A 75 -13.81 -8.96 -25.07
CA ILE A 75 -14.67 -9.15 -23.90
C ILE A 75 -16.11 -8.81 -24.24
N TYR A 76 -16.98 -9.78 -24.00
CA TYR A 76 -18.41 -9.66 -24.20
C TYR A 76 -19.12 -9.36 -22.88
N MET A 77 -20.07 -8.43 -22.91
CA MET A 77 -20.91 -8.02 -21.80
C MET A 77 -22.37 -8.07 -22.23
N GLU A 78 -23.26 -8.47 -21.32
CA GLU A 78 -24.70 -8.33 -21.58
C GLU A 78 -25.10 -6.86 -21.72
N GLN A 79 -26.15 -6.59 -22.50
CA GLN A 79 -26.66 -5.23 -22.59
C GLN A 79 -27.11 -4.77 -21.20
N PRO A 80 -26.68 -3.58 -20.75
CA PRO A 80 -27.03 -3.12 -19.42
C PRO A 80 -28.53 -2.92 -19.24
N VAL A 81 -29.00 -3.15 -18.02
CA VAL A 81 -30.42 -3.07 -17.68
C VAL A 81 -30.93 -1.66 -17.98
N GLY A 82 -32.00 -1.58 -18.78
CA GLY A 82 -32.57 -0.29 -19.23
C GLY A 82 -32.03 0.27 -20.56
N TYR A 83 -30.99 -0.33 -21.15
CA TYR A 83 -30.41 0.05 -22.45
C TYR A 83 -30.50 -1.04 -23.51
N VAL A 84 -31.31 -2.06 -23.27
CA VAL A 84 -31.50 -3.16 -24.22
C VAL A 84 -32.14 -2.60 -25.50
N GLN A 85 -31.44 -2.74 -26.62
CA GLN A 85 -31.94 -2.26 -27.90
C GLN A 85 -33.09 -3.14 -28.39
N ARG A 86 -34.26 -2.54 -28.60
CA ARG A 86 -35.46 -3.24 -29.06
C ARG A 86 -35.21 -3.94 -30.40
N GLY A 87 -35.54 -5.23 -30.49
CA GLY A 87 -35.30 -6.09 -31.65
C GLY A 87 -33.89 -6.68 -31.73
N LYS A 88 -33.03 -6.45 -30.73
CA LYS A 88 -31.69 -7.04 -30.58
C LYS A 88 -31.44 -7.50 -29.14
N GLU A 89 -32.48 -7.97 -28.46
CA GLU A 89 -32.43 -8.35 -27.04
C GLU A 89 -31.43 -9.50 -26.77
N ASP A 90 -31.16 -10.32 -27.78
CA ASP A 90 -30.23 -11.44 -27.76
C ASP A 90 -28.76 -11.04 -28.01
N HIS A 91 -28.51 -9.81 -28.48
CA HIS A 91 -27.17 -9.29 -28.76
C HIS A 91 -26.40 -8.95 -27.49
N VAL A 92 -25.08 -8.91 -27.62
CA VAL A 92 -24.13 -8.61 -26.53
C VAL A 92 -23.23 -7.45 -26.95
N CYS A 93 -22.72 -6.71 -25.98
CA CYS A 93 -21.74 -5.65 -26.22
C CYS A 93 -20.33 -6.25 -26.23
N VAL A 94 -19.56 -6.00 -27.29
CA VAL A 94 -18.10 -6.17 -27.27
C VAL A 94 -17.49 -4.89 -26.73
N LEU A 95 -16.69 -5.01 -25.68
CA LEU A 95 -15.97 -3.90 -25.08
C LEU A 95 -14.70 -3.62 -25.89
N ARG A 96 -14.52 -2.36 -26.32
CA ARG A 96 -13.28 -1.89 -26.97
C ARG A 96 -12.33 -1.23 -25.99
N LYS A 97 -12.87 -0.56 -24.97
CA LYS A 97 -12.11 0.06 -23.87
C LYS A 97 -12.45 -0.65 -22.57
N SER A 98 -11.52 -0.59 -21.62
CA SER A 98 -11.72 -1.17 -20.30
C SER A 98 -12.84 -0.44 -19.53
N LEU A 99 -13.48 -1.10 -18.56
CA LEU A 99 -14.55 -0.58 -17.71
C LEU A 99 -14.25 -0.85 -16.23
N TYR A 100 -14.81 -0.04 -15.32
CA TYR A 100 -14.78 -0.32 -13.89
C TYR A 100 -15.39 -1.71 -13.59
N GLY A 101 -14.69 -2.50 -12.78
CA GLY A 101 -15.09 -3.86 -12.39
C GLY A 101 -14.56 -4.97 -13.30
N LEU A 102 -13.91 -4.65 -14.42
CA LEU A 102 -13.11 -5.64 -15.15
C LEU A 102 -11.82 -5.93 -14.38
N LYS A 103 -11.42 -7.21 -14.30
CA LYS A 103 -10.22 -7.63 -13.55
C LYS A 103 -8.93 -7.04 -14.11
N GLN A 104 -8.86 -6.86 -15.42
CA GLN A 104 -7.71 -6.33 -16.15
C GLN A 104 -7.71 -4.79 -16.28
N ALA A 105 -8.75 -4.11 -15.77
CA ALA A 105 -8.92 -2.67 -15.97
C ALA A 105 -7.75 -1.84 -15.44
N SER A 106 -7.28 -2.18 -14.24
CA SER A 106 -6.14 -1.52 -13.60
C SER A 106 -4.84 -1.74 -14.36
N ARG A 107 -4.66 -2.94 -14.95
CA ARG A 107 -3.49 -3.26 -15.77
C ARG A 107 -3.49 -2.45 -17.06
N VAL A 108 -4.63 -2.44 -17.75
CA VAL A 108 -4.81 -1.68 -19.00
C VAL A 108 -4.56 -0.19 -18.78
N TRP A 109 -5.09 0.37 -17.69
CA TRP A 109 -4.79 1.74 -17.28
C TRP A 109 -3.29 1.96 -17.06
N TYR A 110 -2.64 1.09 -16.29
CA TYR A 110 -1.22 1.20 -16.00
C TYR A 110 -0.37 1.21 -17.28
N TYR A 111 -0.62 0.31 -18.25
CA TYR A 111 0.13 0.30 -19.51
C TYR A 111 -0.15 1.52 -20.38
N THR A 112 -1.41 1.97 -20.43
CA THR A 112 -1.77 3.23 -21.12
C THR A 112 -0.99 4.41 -20.54
N PHE A 113 -0.92 4.49 -19.21
CA PHE A 113 -0.15 5.52 -18.52
C PHE A 113 1.34 5.38 -18.80
N TYR A 114 1.89 4.17 -18.71
CA TYR A 114 3.29 3.85 -19.00
C TYR A 114 3.70 4.32 -20.40
N GLU A 115 2.92 4.01 -21.44
CA GLU A 115 3.22 4.41 -22.82
C GLU A 115 3.31 5.93 -22.97
N VAL A 116 2.38 6.67 -22.35
CA VAL A 116 2.43 8.14 -22.35
C VAL A 116 3.65 8.65 -21.61
N MET A 117 4.01 8.06 -20.45
CA MET A 117 5.19 8.47 -19.70
C MET A 117 6.47 8.26 -20.53
N ILE A 118 6.62 7.12 -21.20
CA ILE A 118 7.78 6.86 -22.07
C ILE A 118 7.81 7.81 -23.27
N ALA A 119 6.66 8.08 -23.91
CA ALA A 119 6.57 9.04 -25.00
C ALA A 119 6.93 10.47 -24.56
N GLU A 120 6.65 10.81 -23.31
CA GLU A 120 7.04 12.08 -22.67
C GLU A 120 8.46 12.03 -22.06
N ILE A 121 9.27 11.02 -22.39
CA ILE A 121 10.68 10.90 -21.99
C ILE A 121 10.84 10.80 -20.46
N PHE A 122 9.91 10.13 -19.77
CA PHE A 122 10.16 9.64 -18.42
C PHE A 122 10.91 8.31 -18.46
N THR A 123 11.74 8.10 -17.46
CA THR A 123 12.34 6.80 -17.17
C THR A 123 11.52 6.12 -16.07
N ARG A 124 11.04 4.91 -16.32
CA ARG A 124 10.41 4.08 -15.29
C ARG A 124 11.48 3.40 -14.44
N LEU A 125 11.29 3.37 -13.13
CA LEU A 125 12.15 2.60 -12.23
C LEU A 125 12.03 1.09 -12.52
N VAL A 126 13.14 0.38 -12.37
CA VAL A 126 13.21 -1.08 -12.51
C VAL A 126 12.79 -1.74 -11.20
N LYS A 127 13.13 -1.13 -10.05
CA LYS A 127 12.81 -1.69 -8.72
C LYS A 127 11.39 -1.45 -8.25
N ASP A 128 10.72 -0.43 -8.80
CA ASP A 128 9.29 -0.23 -8.62
C ASP A 128 8.69 0.31 -9.93
N HIS A 129 7.91 -0.52 -10.60
CA HIS A 129 7.34 -0.22 -11.91
C HIS A 129 6.28 0.90 -11.85
N CYS A 130 5.80 1.28 -10.67
CA CYS A 130 4.83 2.35 -10.52
C CYS A 130 5.44 3.73 -10.40
N VAL A 131 6.78 3.84 -10.40
CA VAL A 131 7.49 5.11 -10.24
C VAL A 131 8.20 5.48 -11.53
N PHE A 132 8.02 6.74 -11.93
CA PHE A 132 8.59 7.34 -13.11
C PHE A 132 9.36 8.59 -12.71
N ILE A 133 10.54 8.79 -13.29
CA ILE A 133 11.38 9.96 -13.04
C ILE A 133 11.75 10.64 -14.36
N LYS A 134 11.74 11.96 -14.36
CA LYS A 134 12.25 12.79 -15.45
C LYS A 134 13.06 13.92 -14.87
N THR A 135 14.21 14.19 -15.47
CA THR A 135 15.10 15.28 -15.09
C THR A 135 15.33 16.21 -16.27
N ARG A 136 15.48 17.51 -16.01
CA ARG A 136 15.81 18.54 -16.99
C ARG A 136 16.74 19.57 -16.36
N GLY A 137 18.05 19.40 -16.54
CA GLY A 137 19.04 20.18 -15.81
C GLY A 137 18.91 19.92 -14.31
N ASN A 138 18.65 20.97 -13.52
CA ASN A 138 18.41 20.86 -12.08
C ASN A 138 16.94 20.59 -11.72
N ASP A 139 16.03 20.61 -12.70
CA ASP A 139 14.63 20.27 -12.47
C ASP A 139 14.44 18.76 -12.44
N ILE A 140 13.60 18.29 -11.52
CA ILE A 140 13.24 16.89 -11.35
C ILE A 140 11.74 16.77 -11.15
N CYS A 141 11.14 15.76 -11.75
CA CYS A 141 9.76 15.35 -11.52
C CYS A 141 9.73 13.84 -11.38
N ILE A 142 9.14 13.37 -10.29
CA ILE A 142 8.87 11.98 -9.99
C ILE A 142 7.36 11.81 -9.93
N ILE A 143 6.84 10.78 -10.60
CA ILE A 143 5.42 10.42 -10.55
C ILE A 143 5.34 9.00 -9.99
N SER A 144 4.60 8.81 -8.89
CA SER A 144 4.20 7.48 -8.45
C SER A 144 2.73 7.24 -8.72
N VAL A 145 2.42 6.09 -9.29
CA VAL A 145 1.06 5.66 -9.65
C VAL A 145 0.54 4.67 -8.60
N TYR A 146 -0.60 4.97 -8.00
CA TYR A 146 -1.37 4.00 -7.23
C TYR A 146 -2.76 3.90 -7.84
N VAL A 147 -2.97 2.94 -8.72
CA VAL A 147 -4.25 2.76 -9.43
C VAL A 147 -4.68 4.08 -10.10
N ASP A 148 -5.67 4.79 -9.57
CA ASP A 148 -6.25 6.04 -10.06
C ASP A 148 -5.65 7.32 -9.44
N ASP A 149 -4.89 7.18 -8.35
CA ASP A 149 -4.18 8.26 -7.68
C ASP A 149 -2.75 8.42 -8.22
N LEU A 150 -2.40 9.65 -8.60
CA LEU A 150 -1.04 10.04 -8.96
C LEU A 150 -0.47 10.97 -7.90
N LEU A 151 0.72 10.65 -7.40
CA LEU A 151 1.54 11.55 -6.61
C LEU A 151 2.64 12.12 -7.50
N VAL A 152 2.68 13.44 -7.65
CA VAL A 152 3.63 14.18 -8.48
C VAL A 152 4.55 14.99 -7.58
N ILE A 153 5.82 14.64 -7.56
CA ILE A 153 6.83 15.18 -6.64
C ILE A 153 7.97 15.80 -7.43
N GLY A 154 8.43 16.99 -7.06
CA GLY A 154 9.59 17.58 -7.74
C GLY A 154 9.76 19.07 -7.58
N THR A 155 10.55 19.68 -8.46
CA THR A 155 10.72 21.13 -8.48
C THR A 155 9.43 21.82 -8.93
N LYS A 156 9.09 22.93 -8.26
CA LYS A 156 7.78 23.60 -8.39
C LYS A 156 7.37 23.90 -9.82
N THR A 157 8.28 24.48 -10.60
CA THR A 157 8.05 24.84 -12.01
C THR A 157 7.81 23.61 -12.88
N PHE A 158 8.60 22.57 -12.67
CA PHE A 158 8.52 21.37 -13.49
C PHE A 158 7.31 20.51 -13.14
N VAL A 159 6.95 20.40 -11.85
CA VAL A 159 5.70 19.78 -11.41
C VAL A 159 4.51 20.46 -12.07
N ALA A 160 4.44 21.80 -12.07
CA ALA A 160 3.35 22.53 -12.72
C ALA A 160 3.25 22.22 -14.23
N GLU A 161 4.38 22.19 -14.94
CA GLU A 161 4.43 21.85 -16.36
C GLU A 161 3.93 20.42 -16.63
N ILE A 162 4.37 19.46 -15.82
CA ILE A 162 3.98 18.05 -15.94
C ILE A 162 2.49 17.86 -15.61
N LYS A 163 1.95 18.56 -14.60
CA LYS A 163 0.51 18.53 -14.29
C LYS A 163 -0.33 19.02 -15.48
N GLU A 164 0.11 20.08 -16.15
CA GLU A 164 -0.57 20.57 -17.37
C GLU A 164 -0.43 19.60 -18.55
N MET A 165 0.71 18.93 -18.70
CA MET A 165 0.86 17.84 -19.67
C MET A 165 -0.14 16.71 -19.39
N LEU A 166 -0.23 16.27 -18.13
CA LEU A 166 -1.16 15.21 -17.72
C LEU A 166 -2.62 15.60 -17.98
N LYS A 167 -3.03 16.84 -17.69
CA LYS A 167 -4.38 17.38 -17.99
C LYS A 167 -4.68 17.41 -19.48
N ARG A 168 -3.68 17.60 -20.35
CA ARG A 168 -3.87 17.55 -21.81
C ARG A 168 -4.01 16.12 -22.33
N ARG A 169 -3.32 15.16 -21.71
CA ARG A 169 -3.32 13.74 -22.12
C ARG A 169 -4.49 12.95 -21.56
N PHE A 170 -4.93 13.26 -20.35
CA PHE A 170 -5.94 12.52 -19.60
C PHE A 170 -6.97 13.46 -18.95
N GLN A 171 -8.15 12.93 -18.65
CA GLN A 171 -9.15 13.64 -17.84
C GLN A 171 -8.73 13.64 -16.36
N MET A 172 -7.91 14.62 -16.02
CA MET A 172 -7.33 14.76 -14.68
C MET A 172 -8.13 15.73 -13.80
N THR A 173 -8.17 15.43 -12.51
CA THR A 173 -8.55 16.37 -11.44
C THR A 173 -7.29 16.75 -10.67
N ASP A 174 -7.08 18.04 -10.52
CA ASP A 174 -5.99 18.58 -9.70
C ASP A 174 -6.46 18.64 -8.24
N LEU A 175 -5.83 17.85 -7.37
CA LEU A 175 -6.17 17.78 -5.95
C LEU A 175 -5.27 18.68 -5.10
N GLY A 176 -4.31 19.38 -5.73
CA GLY A 176 -3.37 20.27 -5.07
C GLY A 176 -2.33 19.55 -4.22
N GLY A 177 -1.79 20.25 -3.23
CA GLY A 177 -0.82 19.70 -2.29
C GLY A 177 -1.40 18.50 -1.52
N VAL A 178 -0.62 17.43 -1.40
CA VAL A 178 -1.11 16.21 -0.77
C VAL A 178 -1.45 16.45 0.71
N SER A 179 -2.67 16.07 1.09
CA SER A 179 -3.14 16.06 2.48
C SER A 179 -3.71 14.71 2.88
N TYR A 180 -4.13 13.90 1.92
CA TYR A 180 -4.62 12.55 2.12
C TYR A 180 -4.19 11.61 1.00
N LEU A 181 -3.55 10.50 1.33
CA LEU A 181 -3.06 9.51 0.35
C LEU A 181 -3.21 8.10 0.92
N LEU A 182 -3.96 7.22 0.24
CA LEU A 182 -4.09 5.79 0.61
C LEU A 182 -4.49 5.52 2.06
N GLY A 183 -5.32 6.39 2.65
CA GLY A 183 -5.69 6.27 4.06
C GLY A 183 -4.78 7.03 5.04
N TRP A 184 -3.70 7.64 4.55
CA TRP A 184 -2.77 8.44 5.34
C TRP A 184 -3.17 9.90 5.30
N HIS A 185 -3.22 10.54 6.46
CA HIS A 185 -3.17 11.98 6.57
C HIS A 185 -1.71 12.43 6.49
N ILE A 186 -1.47 13.48 5.71
CA ILE A 186 -0.13 14.02 5.46
C ILE A 186 -0.13 15.49 5.85
N GLU A 187 0.70 15.82 6.84
CA GLU A 187 0.89 17.19 7.31
C GLU A 187 2.31 17.64 7.05
N ARG A 188 2.47 18.65 6.17
CA ARG A 188 3.77 19.21 5.85
C ARG A 188 4.04 20.49 6.64
N ARG A 189 5.10 20.49 7.43
CA ARG A 189 5.69 21.67 8.08
C ARG A 189 6.91 22.11 7.29
N ARG A 190 6.67 22.91 6.23
CA ARG A 190 7.71 23.29 5.25
C ARG A 190 8.86 24.09 5.86
N SER A 191 8.59 25.00 6.80
CA SER A 191 9.63 25.76 7.53
C SER A 191 10.56 24.88 8.36
N GLU A 192 10.06 23.72 8.80
CA GLU A 192 10.81 22.75 9.60
C GLU A 192 11.33 21.57 8.77
N ARG A 193 11.10 21.52 7.44
CA ARG A 193 11.44 20.34 6.63
C ARG A 193 10.92 19.02 7.20
N ILE A 194 9.71 19.04 7.76
CA ILE A 194 9.04 17.86 8.32
C ILE A 194 7.79 17.53 7.52
N ILE A 195 7.59 16.24 7.27
CA ILE A 195 6.29 15.68 6.87
C ILE A 195 5.86 14.66 7.92
N PHE A 196 4.69 14.86 8.52
CA PHE A 196 4.08 13.91 9.45
C PHE A 196 3.02 13.09 8.71
N VAL A 197 3.06 11.77 8.87
CA VAL A 197 2.17 10.82 8.18
C VAL A 197 1.50 9.93 9.21
N TYR A 198 0.16 9.96 9.28
CA TYR A 198 -0.61 9.26 10.32
C TYR A 198 -1.97 8.78 9.82
N GLN A 199 -2.67 7.95 10.61
CA GLN A 199 -3.91 7.28 10.20
C GLN A 199 -5.02 7.40 11.26
N GLU A 200 -5.14 8.55 11.93
CA GLU A 200 -6.05 8.74 13.08
C GLU A 200 -7.51 8.45 12.75
N THR A 201 -7.99 8.89 11.59
CA THR A 201 -9.38 8.61 11.15
C THR A 201 -9.61 7.11 11.00
N TYR A 202 -8.63 6.36 10.51
CA TYR A 202 -8.76 4.91 10.40
C TYR A 202 -8.68 4.23 11.78
N ALA A 203 -7.73 4.64 12.62
CA ALA A 203 -7.63 4.15 14.00
C ALA A 203 -8.94 4.35 14.78
N THR A 204 -9.56 5.52 14.65
CA THR A 204 -10.86 5.82 15.26
C THR A 204 -11.97 4.92 14.72
N LYS A 205 -12.08 4.76 13.39
CA LYS A 205 -13.04 3.84 12.77
C LYS A 205 -12.87 2.39 13.25
N VAL A 206 -11.63 1.94 13.45
CA VAL A 206 -11.34 0.61 13.98
C VAL A 206 -11.86 0.46 15.41
N LEU A 207 -11.63 1.47 16.26
CA LEU A 207 -12.11 1.45 17.64
C LEU A 207 -13.63 1.48 17.73
N ASP A 208 -14.28 2.31 16.92
CA ASP A 208 -15.75 2.39 16.84
C ASP A 208 -16.34 1.04 16.38
N ARG A 209 -15.76 0.45 15.32
CA ARG A 209 -16.19 -0.84 14.76
C ARG A 209 -16.16 -1.97 15.80
N PHE A 210 -15.19 -1.97 16.71
CA PHE A 210 -15.02 -3.01 17.72
C PHE A 210 -15.49 -2.58 19.12
N GLY A 211 -16.19 -1.44 19.24
CA GLY A 211 -16.78 -0.97 20.50
C GLY A 211 -15.78 -0.64 21.60
N LEU A 212 -14.59 -0.14 21.25
CA LEU A 212 -13.51 0.20 22.19
C LEU A 212 -13.07 1.66 22.11
N ASP A 213 -13.92 2.53 21.58
CA ASP A 213 -13.66 3.98 21.52
C ASP A 213 -13.59 4.62 22.92
N GLN A 214 -14.46 4.20 23.86
CA GLN A 214 -14.46 4.69 25.25
C GLN A 214 -13.63 3.83 26.22
N CYS A 215 -12.79 2.92 25.71
CA CYS A 215 -12.05 2.01 26.59
C CYS A 215 -10.91 2.73 27.35
N ARG A 216 -10.56 2.25 28.55
CA ARG A 216 -9.37 2.78 29.25
C ARG A 216 -8.10 2.41 28.48
N PRO A 217 -7.27 3.38 28.07
CA PRO A 217 -6.08 3.10 27.28
C PRO A 217 -4.98 2.43 28.11
N VAL A 218 -4.08 1.75 27.41
CA VAL A 218 -2.87 1.15 28.00
C VAL A 218 -1.61 1.69 27.30
N ARG A 219 -0.46 1.61 27.95
CA ARG A 219 0.80 2.21 27.46
C ARG A 219 1.56 1.35 26.45
N SER A 220 1.26 0.05 26.37
CA SER A 220 1.94 -0.89 25.48
C SER A 220 0.92 -1.82 24.81
N PRO A 221 1.12 -2.19 23.54
CA PRO A 221 0.24 -3.12 22.84
C PRO A 221 0.31 -4.53 23.45
N GLU A 222 1.44 -4.88 24.05
CA GLU A 222 1.74 -6.20 24.62
C GLU A 222 2.29 -6.10 26.05
N GLU A 223 2.11 -7.16 26.85
CA GLU A 223 2.77 -7.35 28.14
C GLU A 223 3.96 -8.28 27.97
N THR A 224 5.14 -7.89 28.47
CA THR A 224 6.39 -8.64 28.31
C THR A 224 6.33 -10.06 28.89
N SER A 225 5.48 -10.29 29.90
CA SER A 225 5.29 -11.59 30.54
C SER A 225 4.31 -12.50 29.82
N GLN A 226 3.48 -11.98 28.90
CA GLN A 226 2.46 -12.77 28.20
C GLN A 226 3.03 -13.33 26.89
N LYS A 227 3.06 -14.65 26.79
CA LYS A 227 3.41 -15.36 25.55
C LYS A 227 2.21 -16.18 25.09
N LEU A 228 1.79 -15.94 23.85
CA LEU A 228 0.73 -16.69 23.20
C LEU A 228 1.28 -18.03 22.70
N SER A 229 0.53 -19.11 22.88
CA SER A 229 0.90 -20.48 22.49
C SER A 229 -0.20 -21.18 21.69
N GLU A 230 0.16 -22.21 20.94
CA GLU A 230 -0.81 -23.13 20.36
C GLU A 230 -1.65 -23.85 21.42
N SER A 231 -1.15 -23.99 22.66
CA SER A 231 -1.95 -24.54 23.77
C SER A 231 -3.12 -23.66 24.19
N ASP A 232 -3.12 -22.37 23.80
CA ASP A 232 -4.24 -21.45 24.05
C ASP A 232 -5.37 -21.58 23.01
N CYS A 233 -5.18 -22.44 21.99
CA CYS A 233 -6.17 -22.63 20.93
C CYS A 233 -7.31 -23.56 21.40
N PRO A 234 -8.55 -23.31 20.94
CA PRO A 234 -9.68 -24.21 21.17
C PRO A 234 -9.37 -25.64 20.70
N THR A 235 -9.69 -26.62 21.55
CA THR A 235 -9.49 -28.05 21.25
C THR A 235 -10.80 -28.77 20.96
N THR A 236 -11.90 -28.27 21.55
CA THR A 236 -13.24 -28.83 21.35
C THR A 236 -14.06 -27.99 20.36
N ASP A 237 -15.04 -28.61 19.71
CA ASP A 237 -15.92 -27.89 18.76
C ASP A 237 -16.82 -26.87 19.47
N ALA A 238 -17.17 -27.10 20.74
CA ALA A 238 -17.90 -26.13 21.55
C ALA A 238 -17.07 -24.86 21.78
N GLU A 239 -15.78 -24.98 22.14
CA GLU A 239 -14.88 -23.83 22.30
C GLU A 239 -14.68 -23.07 20.98
N LYS A 240 -14.58 -23.79 19.85
CA LYS A 240 -14.46 -23.18 18.53
C LYS A 240 -15.72 -22.37 18.18
N GLN A 241 -16.91 -22.94 18.40
CA GLN A 241 -18.18 -22.25 18.19
C GLN A 241 -18.33 -21.00 19.07
N GLU A 242 -17.84 -21.05 20.31
CA GLU A 242 -17.81 -19.86 21.16
C GLU A 242 -16.88 -18.77 20.59
N MET A 243 -15.74 -19.17 20.01
CA MET A 243 -14.78 -18.24 19.40
C MET A 243 -15.24 -17.62 18.09
N GLU A 244 -16.17 -18.26 17.35
CA GLU A 244 -16.74 -17.72 16.10
C GLU A 244 -17.45 -16.37 16.29
N LYS A 245 -17.90 -16.06 17.51
CA LYS A 245 -18.54 -14.78 17.86
C LYS A 245 -17.56 -13.61 17.88
N PHE A 246 -16.25 -13.87 17.96
CA PHE A 246 -15.22 -12.84 18.08
C PHE A 246 -14.52 -12.62 16.72
N PRO A 247 -14.53 -11.38 16.18
CA PRO A 247 -13.98 -11.09 14.85
C PRO A 247 -12.45 -10.96 14.85
N TYR A 248 -11.74 -11.96 15.40
CA TYR A 248 -10.28 -11.93 15.60
C TYR A 248 -9.51 -11.56 14.32
N ARG A 249 -9.81 -12.23 13.20
CA ARG A 249 -9.13 -11.98 11.92
C ARG A 249 -9.32 -10.55 11.42
N GLU A 250 -10.50 -9.99 11.61
CA GLU A 250 -10.83 -8.63 11.18
C GLU A 250 -10.07 -7.60 12.00
N VAL A 251 -9.95 -7.82 13.31
CA VAL A 251 -9.16 -6.93 14.18
C VAL A 251 -7.68 -7.01 13.82
N VAL A 252 -7.12 -8.21 13.63
CA VAL A 252 -5.71 -8.36 13.24
C VAL A 252 -5.45 -7.72 11.88
N GLY A 253 -6.34 -7.89 10.90
CA GLY A 253 -6.25 -7.19 9.60
C GLY A 253 -6.29 -5.67 9.75
N SER A 254 -7.09 -5.16 10.69
CA SER A 254 -7.16 -3.72 10.98
C SER A 254 -5.83 -3.18 11.53
N PHE A 255 -5.20 -3.92 12.45
CA PHE A 255 -3.86 -3.58 12.94
C PHE A 255 -2.80 -3.70 11.86
N MET A 256 -2.89 -4.72 11.00
CA MET A 256 -1.94 -4.93 9.91
C MET A 256 -1.94 -3.73 8.96
N TYR A 257 -3.09 -3.16 8.63
CA TYR A 257 -3.16 -1.97 7.77
C TYR A 257 -2.54 -0.73 8.42
N LEU A 258 -2.81 -0.47 9.71
CA LEU A 258 -2.14 0.61 10.47
C LEU A 258 -0.62 0.41 10.50
N MET A 259 -0.19 -0.82 10.78
CA MET A 259 1.21 -1.20 10.93
C MET A 259 1.99 -1.09 9.62
N LEU A 260 1.40 -1.48 8.48
CA LEU A 260 2.02 -1.33 7.17
C LEU A 260 2.12 0.13 6.73
N GLY A 261 1.15 0.96 7.13
CA GLY A 261 1.11 2.37 6.77
C GLY A 261 2.04 3.24 7.60
N THR A 262 1.65 3.50 8.85
CA THR A 262 2.26 4.56 9.67
C THR A 262 2.60 4.14 11.11
N ARG A 263 2.44 2.87 11.47
CA ARG A 263 2.59 2.37 12.85
C ARG A 263 3.64 1.26 12.99
N PRO A 264 4.94 1.57 12.82
CA PRO A 264 6.02 0.60 13.02
C PRO A 264 6.01 -0.05 14.41
N ASP A 265 5.54 0.69 15.43
CA ASP A 265 5.40 0.23 16.81
C ASP A 265 4.47 -0.98 16.97
N LEU A 266 3.57 -1.22 16.01
CA LEU A 266 2.65 -2.35 16.02
C LEU A 266 3.25 -3.61 15.35
N ALA A 267 4.42 -3.53 14.72
CA ALA A 267 4.98 -4.64 13.93
C ALA A 267 5.17 -5.94 14.74
N ASN A 268 5.73 -5.83 15.95
CA ASN A 268 5.94 -6.98 16.85
C ASN A 268 4.60 -7.58 17.31
N PHE A 269 3.67 -6.71 17.71
CA PHE A 269 2.34 -7.10 18.16
C PHE A 269 1.57 -7.84 17.06
N VAL A 270 1.52 -7.28 15.84
CA VAL A 270 0.84 -7.91 14.70
C VAL A 270 1.47 -9.25 14.36
N ARG A 271 2.80 -9.38 14.42
CA ARG A 271 3.48 -10.67 14.24
C ARG A 271 2.97 -11.73 15.22
N GLN A 272 2.86 -11.40 16.51
CA GLN A 272 2.38 -12.36 17.52
C GLN A 272 0.97 -12.86 17.21
N VAL A 273 0.04 -11.94 16.99
CA VAL A 273 -1.39 -12.26 16.85
C VAL A 273 -1.71 -12.91 15.50
N SER A 274 -0.94 -12.62 14.45
CA SER A 274 -1.16 -13.18 13.10
C SER A 274 -0.95 -14.70 13.04
N ARG A 275 -0.25 -15.30 14.00
CA ARG A 275 0.00 -16.75 14.07
C ARG A 275 -1.27 -17.56 14.30
N TYR A 276 -2.26 -16.96 14.96
CA TYR A 276 -3.47 -17.65 15.43
C TYR A 276 -4.71 -17.26 14.62
N LEU A 277 -4.55 -16.71 13.41
CA LEU A 277 -5.67 -16.33 12.56
C LEU A 277 -6.61 -17.51 12.28
N HIS A 278 -6.08 -18.72 12.11
CA HIS A 278 -6.90 -19.88 11.75
C HIS A 278 -7.79 -20.38 12.91
N ASN A 279 -7.22 -20.50 14.12
CA ASN A 279 -7.87 -21.09 15.30
C ASN A 279 -7.59 -20.24 16.57
N PRO A 280 -8.10 -19.00 16.65
CA PRO A 280 -7.87 -18.14 17.81
C PRO A 280 -8.65 -18.65 19.03
N GLY A 281 -8.10 -18.39 20.23
CA GLY A 281 -8.70 -18.78 21.51
C GLY A 281 -8.98 -17.58 22.40
N PRO A 282 -9.59 -17.77 23.59
CA PRO A 282 -9.95 -16.66 24.47
C PRO A 282 -8.74 -15.84 24.93
N HIS A 283 -7.59 -16.47 25.19
CA HIS A 283 -6.36 -15.77 25.54
C HIS A 283 -5.85 -14.88 24.38
N HIS A 284 -5.88 -15.41 23.15
CA HIS A 284 -5.55 -14.66 21.93
C HIS A 284 -6.47 -13.44 21.77
N TRP A 285 -7.78 -13.59 21.96
CA TRP A 285 -8.73 -12.49 21.88
C TRP A 285 -8.44 -11.39 22.90
N ASN A 286 -8.22 -11.76 24.16
CA ASN A 286 -7.87 -10.80 25.22
C ASN A 286 -6.59 -10.01 24.90
N TYR A 287 -5.60 -10.67 24.29
CA TYR A 287 -4.39 -10.02 23.82
C TYR A 287 -4.66 -8.98 22.72
N VAL A 288 -5.53 -9.32 21.76
CA VAL A 288 -5.94 -8.38 20.70
C VAL A 288 -6.75 -7.21 21.24
N VAL A 289 -7.64 -7.45 22.20
CA VAL A 289 -8.39 -6.39 22.91
C VAL A 289 -7.45 -5.44 23.65
N ARG A 290 -6.36 -5.93 24.24
CA ARG A 290 -5.31 -5.06 24.81
C ARG A 290 -4.70 -4.17 23.73
N GLY A 291 -4.37 -4.72 22.56
CA GLY A 291 -3.89 -3.93 21.42
C GLY A 291 -4.86 -2.80 21.05
N LEU A 292 -6.18 -3.05 21.09
CA LEU A 292 -7.18 -2.02 20.81
C LEU A 292 -7.20 -0.94 21.90
N LYS A 293 -7.01 -1.31 23.18
CA LYS A 293 -6.82 -0.33 24.27
C LYS A 293 -5.56 0.51 24.07
N TYR A 294 -4.48 -0.07 23.55
CA TYR A 294 -3.27 0.68 23.23
C TYR A 294 -3.52 1.65 22.07
N LEU A 295 -4.16 1.19 21.00
CA LEU A 295 -4.57 2.03 19.87
C LEU A 295 -5.44 3.20 20.33
N ASN A 296 -6.33 2.97 21.30
CA ASN A 296 -7.16 4.03 21.86
C ASN A 296 -6.36 5.18 22.49
N GLY A 297 -5.25 4.87 23.16
CA GLY A 297 -4.36 5.87 23.74
C GLY A 297 -3.35 6.48 22.76
N THR A 298 -3.33 6.01 21.51
CA THR A 298 -2.30 6.34 20.52
C THR A 298 -2.90 6.52 19.11
N ARG A 299 -4.13 7.04 19.02
CA ARG A 299 -4.87 7.16 17.75
C ARG A 299 -4.17 8.10 16.77
N ASP A 300 -3.57 9.15 17.30
CA ASP A 300 -2.84 10.23 16.65
C ASP A 300 -1.38 9.86 16.31
N TYR A 301 -0.92 8.67 16.69
CA TYR A 301 0.44 8.25 16.38
C TYR A 301 0.62 8.03 14.87
N GLY A 302 1.81 8.39 14.40
CA GLY A 302 2.25 8.22 13.02
C GLY A 302 3.76 8.26 12.93
N ILE A 303 4.28 8.41 11.72
CA ILE A 303 5.70 8.57 11.45
C ILE A 303 6.01 10.03 11.13
N THR A 304 7.14 10.50 11.65
CA THR A 304 7.71 11.80 11.26
C THR A 304 8.83 11.56 10.27
N LEU A 305 8.67 12.08 9.06
CA LEU A 305 9.72 12.17 8.06
C LEU A 305 10.43 13.51 8.28
N ASP A 306 11.49 13.46 9.07
CA ASP A 306 12.24 14.62 9.53
C ASP A 306 13.48 14.84 8.65
N ALA A 307 13.59 16.04 8.09
CA ALA A 307 14.75 16.43 7.31
C ALA A 307 15.40 17.74 7.81
N ARG A 308 15.23 18.10 9.09
CA ARG A 308 15.82 19.32 9.68
C ARG A 308 17.34 19.33 9.63
N ASP A 309 17.95 18.21 9.97
CA ASP A 309 19.41 18.08 10.12
C ASP A 309 20.08 17.52 8.86
N VAL A 310 19.38 17.55 7.71
CA VAL A 310 19.93 17.05 6.44
C VAL A 310 21.00 18.00 5.93
N THR A 311 22.22 17.50 5.91
CA THR A 311 23.43 18.11 5.35
C THR A 311 23.92 17.30 4.14
N ASN A 312 24.84 17.86 3.37
CA ASN A 312 25.51 17.12 2.28
C ASN A 312 26.20 15.84 2.78
N ALA A 313 26.73 15.84 4.02
CA ALA A 313 27.34 14.66 4.63
C ALA A 313 26.31 13.57 4.96
N THR A 314 25.14 13.94 5.48
CA THR A 314 24.07 12.97 5.74
C THR A 314 23.41 12.47 4.46
N LEU A 315 23.43 13.25 3.37
CA LEU A 315 22.99 12.78 2.05
C LEU A 315 23.89 11.65 1.53
N ALA A 316 25.21 11.73 1.74
CA ALA A 316 26.16 10.68 1.35
C ALA A 316 25.97 9.35 2.13
N HIS A 317 25.32 9.40 3.29
CA HIS A 317 24.97 8.24 4.12
C HIS A 317 23.47 8.22 4.42
N ALA A 318 22.66 8.51 3.39
CA ALA A 318 21.23 8.73 3.56
C ALA A 318 20.46 7.51 4.08
N LEU A 319 20.94 6.29 3.86
CA LEU A 319 20.23 5.08 4.28
C LEU A 319 20.93 4.40 5.46
N SER A 320 20.22 4.25 6.57
CA SER A 320 20.66 3.47 7.73
C SER A 320 19.63 2.41 8.10
N ALA A 321 20.08 1.34 8.77
CA ALA A 321 19.20 0.27 9.19
C ALA A 321 19.66 -0.33 10.53
N TYR A 322 18.68 -0.72 11.33
CA TYR A 322 18.88 -1.44 12.57
C TYR A 322 18.21 -2.79 12.44
N SER A 323 18.92 -3.84 12.80
CA SER A 323 18.43 -5.22 12.83
C SER A 323 18.50 -5.72 14.26
N ASP A 324 17.50 -6.47 14.69
CA ASP A 324 17.48 -7.10 16.00
C ASP A 324 16.85 -8.49 15.95
N THR A 325 17.17 -9.31 16.97
CA THR A 325 16.68 -10.68 17.10
C THR A 325 16.40 -11.10 18.52
N ASP A 326 15.32 -11.86 18.68
CA ASP A 326 15.02 -12.57 19.92
C ASP A 326 15.15 -14.08 19.70
N TYR A 327 16.21 -14.66 20.29
CA TYR A 327 16.61 -16.05 20.09
C TYR A 327 15.63 -17.03 20.75
N ALA A 328 15.14 -17.97 19.95
CA ALA A 328 14.22 -19.01 20.39
C ALA A 328 13.05 -18.47 21.23
N ASN A 329 12.53 -17.29 20.85
CA ASN A 329 11.45 -16.63 21.59
C ASN A 329 10.15 -17.44 21.60
N ASN A 330 9.86 -18.09 20.48
CA ASN A 330 8.63 -18.83 20.25
C ASN A 330 8.56 -20.06 21.16
N VAL A 331 7.48 -20.17 21.94
CA VAL A 331 7.31 -21.24 22.93
C VAL A 331 6.99 -22.60 22.27
N ASP A 332 6.30 -22.59 21.14
CA ASP A 332 5.83 -23.81 20.47
C ASP A 332 6.91 -24.45 19.58
N THR A 333 7.64 -23.62 18.82
CA THR A 333 8.58 -24.06 17.77
C THR A 333 10.04 -23.79 18.09
N ARG A 334 10.33 -23.01 19.15
CA ARG A 334 11.67 -22.51 19.49
C ARG A 334 12.36 -21.73 18.35
N ARG A 335 11.61 -21.27 17.36
CA ARG A 335 12.10 -20.36 16.32
C ARG A 335 12.35 -18.97 16.89
N SER A 336 13.40 -18.33 16.39
CA SER A 336 13.77 -16.97 16.74
C SER A 336 12.87 -15.95 16.02
N VAL A 337 12.79 -14.74 16.56
CA VAL A 337 12.13 -13.60 15.91
C VAL A 337 13.22 -12.69 15.33
N SER A 338 13.01 -12.20 14.12
CA SER A 338 13.82 -11.18 13.49
C SER A 338 13.00 -9.92 13.30
N GLY A 339 13.66 -8.76 13.42
CA GLY A 339 13.06 -7.49 13.05
C GLY A 339 14.10 -6.51 12.52
N TYR A 340 13.62 -5.54 11.76
CA TYR A 340 14.43 -4.40 11.35
C TYR A 340 13.61 -3.13 11.24
N VAL A 341 14.31 -2.01 11.24
CA VAL A 341 13.81 -0.71 10.80
C VAL A 341 14.89 0.00 9.99
N THR A 342 14.49 0.61 8.89
CA THR A 342 15.35 1.41 8.02
C THR A 342 14.94 2.88 8.10
N TYR A 343 15.94 3.75 8.09
CA TYR A 343 15.77 5.19 8.17
C TYR A 343 16.42 5.86 6.96
N LEU A 344 15.72 6.85 6.42
CA LEU A 344 16.25 7.81 5.48
C LEU A 344 16.70 9.07 6.22
N PHE A 345 17.85 9.60 5.82
CA PHE A 345 18.51 10.78 6.40
C PHE A 345 18.69 10.71 7.92
N GLY A 346 18.82 9.50 8.47
CA GLY A 346 19.09 9.24 9.89
C GLY A 346 17.86 9.28 10.81
N SER A 347 16.77 9.95 10.43
CA SER A 347 15.62 10.22 11.31
C SER A 347 14.26 9.84 10.74
N SER A 348 14.13 9.59 9.43
CA SER A 348 12.85 9.29 8.78
C SER A 348 12.64 7.78 8.59
N PRO A 349 11.76 7.11 9.36
CA PRO A 349 11.53 5.67 9.18
C PRO A 349 10.78 5.39 7.87
N ILE A 350 11.35 4.58 6.99
CA ILE A 350 10.78 4.31 5.65
C ILE A 350 10.40 2.85 5.40
N SER A 351 11.01 1.89 6.08
CA SER A 351 10.65 0.47 6.00
C SER A 351 10.94 -0.24 7.32
N TRP A 352 10.09 -1.19 7.70
CA TRP A 352 10.17 -1.92 8.96
C TRP A 352 9.53 -3.30 8.83
N TRP A 353 9.96 -4.22 9.68
CA TRP A 353 9.48 -5.60 9.63
C TRP A 353 9.70 -6.32 10.94
N SER A 354 8.80 -7.26 11.27
CA SER A 354 8.99 -8.23 12.33
C SER A 354 8.39 -9.58 11.91
N SER A 355 9.17 -10.66 11.99
CA SER A 355 8.72 -12.00 11.62
C SER A 355 9.39 -13.07 12.46
N LEU A 356 8.69 -14.20 12.59
CA LEU A 356 9.32 -15.44 13.01
C LEU A 356 10.28 -15.92 11.91
N GLN A 357 11.46 -16.39 12.29
CA GLN A 357 12.40 -17.00 11.36
C GLN A 357 11.84 -18.31 10.81
N LYS A 358 12.18 -18.65 9.55
CA LYS A 358 11.72 -19.89 8.91
C LYS A 358 12.39 -21.15 9.47
N LEU A 359 13.58 -20.99 10.04
CA LEU A 359 14.40 -22.07 10.60
C LEU A 359 14.58 -21.90 12.11
N VAL A 360 14.92 -23.00 12.78
CA VAL A 360 15.34 -22.99 14.19
C VAL A 360 16.85 -22.81 14.21
N THR A 361 17.30 -21.68 14.74
CA THR A 361 18.71 -21.35 14.89
C THR A 361 19.30 -22.03 16.11
N LEU A 362 20.58 -22.37 16.06
CA LEU A 362 21.30 -23.11 17.10
C LEU A 362 22.01 -22.21 18.11
N SER A 363 22.11 -20.90 17.82
CA SER A 363 22.71 -19.91 18.71
C SER A 363 22.10 -18.52 18.51
N THR A 364 22.32 -17.63 19.49
CA THR A 364 21.98 -16.21 19.37
C THR A 364 22.70 -15.56 18.18
N THR A 365 23.96 -15.92 17.95
CA THR A 365 24.75 -15.44 16.81
C THR A 365 24.13 -15.84 15.48
N GLU A 366 23.72 -17.09 15.32
CA GLU A 366 23.09 -17.56 14.09
C GLU A 366 21.75 -16.84 13.84
N ALA A 367 20.95 -16.64 14.89
CA ALA A 367 19.73 -15.83 14.79
C ALA A 367 20.01 -14.43 14.28
N ALA A 368 21.01 -13.75 14.87
CA ALA A 368 21.42 -12.42 14.45
C ALA A 368 21.84 -12.38 12.98
N TYR A 369 22.57 -13.39 12.49
CA TYR A 369 22.93 -13.51 11.06
C TYR A 369 21.71 -13.62 10.16
N VAL A 370 20.68 -14.40 10.54
CA VAL A 370 19.45 -14.53 9.75
C VAL A 370 18.69 -13.20 9.65
N ALA A 371 18.59 -12.46 10.76
CA ALA A 371 17.97 -11.12 10.72
C ALA A 371 18.78 -10.12 9.92
N LEU A 372 20.10 -10.12 10.08
CA LEU A 372 20.99 -9.24 9.34
C LEU A 372 20.90 -9.51 7.84
N ALA A 373 20.86 -10.77 7.42
CA ALA A 373 20.67 -11.13 6.02
C ALA A 373 19.36 -10.57 5.44
N SER A 374 18.26 -10.70 6.19
CA SER A 374 16.94 -10.16 5.78
C SER A 374 16.96 -8.62 5.72
N THR A 375 17.63 -7.98 6.68
CA THR A 375 17.79 -6.51 6.72
C THR A 375 18.62 -6.01 5.55
N VAL A 376 19.73 -6.67 5.23
CA VAL A 376 20.60 -6.31 4.11
C VAL A 376 19.87 -6.46 2.78
N GLN A 377 19.01 -7.48 2.61
CA GLN A 377 18.18 -7.60 1.41
C GLN A 377 17.28 -6.37 1.19
N GLU A 378 16.61 -5.89 2.25
CA GLU A 378 15.79 -4.69 2.17
C GLU A 378 16.63 -3.44 1.90
N VAL A 379 17.77 -3.27 2.58
CA VAL A 379 18.69 -2.15 2.38
C VAL A 379 19.23 -2.12 0.94
N LEU A 380 19.58 -3.28 0.37
CA LEU A 380 20.03 -3.38 -1.01
C LEU A 380 18.92 -3.02 -2.00
N TYR A 381 17.68 -3.42 -1.73
CA TYR A 381 16.52 -3.03 -2.52
C TYR A 381 16.32 -1.50 -2.51
N LEU A 382 16.27 -0.89 -1.31
CA LEU A 382 16.10 0.55 -1.15
C LEU A 382 17.27 1.33 -1.77
N LYS A 383 18.51 0.85 -1.60
CA LYS A 383 19.68 1.46 -2.23
C LYS A 383 19.55 1.46 -3.76
N GLN A 384 19.09 0.37 -4.37
CA GLN A 384 18.90 0.31 -5.83
C GLN A 384 17.82 1.30 -6.29
N VAL A 385 16.71 1.42 -5.56
CA VAL A 385 15.69 2.46 -5.84
C VAL A 385 16.30 3.85 -5.75
N MET A 386 17.07 4.15 -4.70
CA MET A 386 17.71 5.46 -4.53
C MET A 386 18.67 5.79 -5.66
N LEU A 387 19.49 4.82 -6.11
CA LEU A 387 20.37 5.00 -7.27
C LEU A 387 19.56 5.32 -8.54
N GLU A 388 18.43 4.65 -8.76
CA GLU A 388 17.55 4.94 -9.91
C GLU A 388 16.86 6.31 -9.81
N LEU A 389 16.70 6.84 -8.59
CA LEU A 389 16.21 8.21 -8.33
C LEU A 389 17.31 9.28 -8.43
N GLY A 390 18.57 8.89 -8.68
CA GLY A 390 19.70 9.81 -8.84
C GLY A 390 20.43 10.20 -7.55
N TYR A 391 20.28 9.42 -6.48
CA TYR A 391 21.17 9.52 -5.31
C TYR A 391 22.49 8.79 -5.62
N ASP A 392 23.63 9.32 -5.16
CA ASP A 392 24.97 8.72 -5.31
C ASP A 392 25.28 7.63 -4.27
#